data_AF-A0A1M4SQG9-F1
#
_entry.id   AF-A0A1M4SQG9-F1
#
_cell.length_a   1.000
_cell.length_b   1.000
_cell.length_c   1.000
_cell.angle_alpha   90.00
_cell.angle_beta   90.00
_cell.angle_gamma   90.00
#
_symmetry.space_group_name_H-M   'P 1'
#
loop_
_entity.id
_entity.type
_entity.pdbx_description
1 polymer ?
#
loop_
_entity_poly.entity_id
_entity_poly.type
_entity_poly.pdbx_seq_one_letter_code
_entity_poly.pdbx_strand_id
1 'polypeptide(L)'
;MNTKFITRTAILLAITLIFQFLKMPQLITGSIVNAMLLIAAGTVGMWSGVTIGLLTPVIAFLVGIMGFPLMIPFIMVGNGLYVMLFSTQKNKVIGMIIGAVVKFIWLALSVKYIMQLFNVKVPLKIVQAFTTPQLITALIGGTLGIIIIALLENYFKKAKEQ
;
A
#
# COMPACT_ATOMS: atom_id res chain seq x y z
N MET A 1 3.26 -15.42 17.87
CA MET A 1 3.54 -14.05 17.38
C MET A 1 4.62 -13.42 18.25
N ASN A 2 5.62 -12.77 17.65
CA ASN A 2 6.75 -12.16 18.38
C ASN A 2 6.44 -10.70 18.70
N THR A 3 6.69 -10.24 19.93
CA THR A 3 6.50 -8.83 20.35
C THR A 3 7.18 -7.85 19.39
N LYS A 4 8.38 -8.18 18.88
CA LYS A 4 9.11 -7.35 17.90
C LYS A 4 8.32 -7.14 16.59
N PHE A 5 7.59 -8.15 16.12
CA PHE A 5 6.77 -8.04 14.91
C PHE A 5 5.62 -7.05 15.13
N ILE A 6 4.91 -7.17 16.26
CA ILE A 6 3.78 -6.31 16.60
C ILE A 6 4.25 -4.86 16.74
N THR A 7 5.29 -4.61 17.53
CA THR A 7 5.80 -3.26 17.77
C THR A 7 6.27 -2.59 16.49
N ARG A 8 7.05 -3.28 15.65
CA ARG A 8 7.53 -2.70 14.38
C ARG A 8 6.40 -2.43 13.40
N THR A 9 5.44 -3.35 13.27
CA THR A 9 4.26 -3.17 12.42
C THR A 9 3.42 -1.99 12.89
N ALA A 10 3.21 -1.86 14.21
CA ALA A 10 2.45 -0.76 14.80
C ALA A 10 3.11 0.61 14.55
N ILE A 11 4.45 0.70 14.69
CA ILE A 11 5.20 1.93 14.40
C ILE A 11 5.08 2.30 12.92
N LEU A 12 5.28 1.34 12.00
CA LEU A 12 5.16 1.60 10.57
C LEU A 12 3.72 1.97 10.17
N LEU A 13 2.71 1.34 10.77
CA LEU A 13 1.32 1.73 10.61
C LEU A 13 1.10 3.16 11.09
N ALA A 14 1.55 3.51 12.30
CA ALA A 14 1.41 4.86 12.85
C ALA A 14 2.04 5.93 11.94
N ILE A 15 3.25 5.69 11.42
CA ILE A 15 3.90 6.57 10.44
C ILE A 15 3.05 6.70 9.17
N THR A 16 2.52 5.58 8.66
CA THR A 16 1.65 5.59 7.48
C THR A 16 0.41 6.46 7.71
N LEU A 17 -0.21 6.35 8.89
CA LEU A 17 -1.38 7.14 9.25
C LEU A 17 -1.06 8.62 9.36
N ILE A 18 0.07 9.01 9.98
CA ILE A 18 0.50 10.41 10.06
C ILE A 18 0.52 11.04 8.66
N PHE A 19 1.09 10.37 7.67
CA PHE A 19 1.09 10.88 6.29
C PHE A 19 -0.31 10.95 5.66
N GLN A 20 -1.21 10.01 5.98
CA GLN A 20 -2.60 10.11 5.55
C GLN A 20 -3.31 11.33 6.15
N PHE A 21 -3.04 11.65 7.42
CA PHE A 21 -3.64 12.79 8.13
C PHE A 21 -3.22 14.15 7.58
N LEU A 22 -2.08 14.24 6.88
CA LEU A 22 -1.65 15.48 6.22
C LEU A 22 -2.57 15.87 5.05
N LYS A 23 -3.50 15.01 4.62
CA LYS A 23 -4.48 15.26 3.55
C LYS A 23 -3.85 15.83 2.27
N MET A 24 -2.64 15.36 1.96
CA MET A 24 -1.92 15.74 0.74
C MET A 24 -2.64 15.22 -0.51
N PRO A 25 -2.35 15.78 -1.70
CA PRO A 25 -2.87 15.27 -2.96
C PRO A 25 -2.72 13.74 -3.08
N GLN A 26 -3.71 13.08 -3.69
CA GLN A 26 -3.78 11.62 -3.81
C GLN A 26 -2.49 11.00 -4.37
N LEU A 27 -1.82 11.69 -5.30
CA LEU A 27 -0.56 11.25 -5.88
C LEU A 27 0.56 11.14 -4.82
N ILE A 28 0.59 12.04 -3.85
CA ILE A 28 1.60 12.04 -2.79
C ILE A 28 1.21 11.03 -1.70
N THR A 29 0.00 11.17 -1.15
CA THR A 29 -0.50 10.29 -0.08
C THR A 29 -0.49 8.83 -0.52
N GLY A 30 -0.98 8.53 -1.72
CA GLY A 30 -0.99 7.19 -2.28
C GLY A 30 0.41 6.62 -2.48
N SER A 31 1.37 7.43 -2.95
CA SER A 31 2.76 6.99 -3.11
C SER A 31 3.39 6.63 -1.77
N ILE A 32 3.19 7.47 -0.75
CA ILE A 32 3.73 7.22 0.59
C ILE A 32 3.12 5.95 1.20
N VAL A 33 1.81 5.77 1.11
CA VAL A 33 1.15 4.56 1.62
C VAL A 33 1.72 3.31 0.92
N ASN A 34 1.84 3.31 -0.41
CA ASN A 34 2.43 2.20 -1.16
C ASN A 34 3.89 1.93 -0.76
N ALA A 35 4.69 2.97 -0.52
CA ALA A 35 6.06 2.83 -0.02
C ALA A 35 6.06 2.13 1.35
N MET A 36 5.21 2.57 2.28
CA MET A 36 5.12 1.99 3.62
C MET A 36 4.68 0.51 3.60
N LEU A 37 3.79 0.13 2.69
CA LEU A 37 3.42 -1.28 2.49
C LEU A 37 4.64 -2.14 2.15
N LEU A 38 5.46 -1.70 1.18
CA LEU A 38 6.64 -2.44 0.77
C LEU A 38 7.76 -2.39 1.83
N ILE A 39 7.96 -1.25 2.49
CA ILE A 39 8.93 -1.11 3.59
C ILE A 39 8.59 -2.08 4.71
N ALA A 40 7.33 -2.16 5.12
CA ALA A 40 6.89 -3.11 6.14
C ALA A 40 7.10 -4.57 5.69
N ALA A 41 6.74 -4.88 4.45
CA ALA A 41 6.95 -6.21 3.87
C ALA A 41 8.44 -6.60 3.83
N GLY A 42 9.31 -5.68 3.42
CA GLY A 42 10.74 -5.92 3.23
C GLY A 42 11.58 -5.87 4.51
N THR A 43 11.14 -5.15 5.55
CA THR A 43 11.94 -4.96 6.79
C THR A 43 11.42 -5.75 7.99
N VAL A 44 10.11 -6.02 8.03
CA VAL A 44 9.48 -6.77 9.14
C VAL A 44 8.97 -8.13 8.65
N GLY A 45 8.46 -8.18 7.43
CA GLY A 45 7.99 -9.39 6.76
C GLY A 45 6.66 -9.17 6.05
N MET A 46 6.36 -10.03 5.07
CA MET A 46 5.17 -9.97 4.21
C MET A 46 3.86 -9.68 4.98
N TRP A 47 3.63 -10.41 6.08
CA TRP A 47 2.42 -10.24 6.88
C TRP A 47 2.30 -8.86 7.54
N SER A 48 3.42 -8.19 7.84
CA SER A 48 3.41 -6.81 8.34
C SER A 48 2.85 -5.86 7.28
N GLY A 49 3.34 -5.95 6.05
CA GLY A 49 2.82 -5.16 4.92
C GLY A 49 1.35 -5.46 4.63
N VAL A 50 0.93 -6.73 4.69
CA VAL A 50 -0.47 -7.11 4.52
C VAL A 50 -1.33 -6.49 5.63
N THR A 51 -0.94 -6.60 6.91
CA THR A 51 -1.66 -5.99 8.02
C THR A 51 -1.85 -4.48 7.83
N ILE A 52 -0.80 -3.76 7.43
CA ILE A 52 -0.91 -2.33 7.13
C ILE A 52 -1.84 -2.09 5.94
N GLY A 53 -1.73 -2.91 4.88
CA GLY A 53 -2.58 -2.82 3.69
C GLY A 53 -4.06 -3.01 3.97
N LEU A 54 -4.40 -3.84 4.95
CA LEU A 54 -5.76 -4.09 5.41
C LEU A 54 -6.28 -2.97 6.33
N LEU A 55 -5.45 -2.48 7.25
CA LEU A 55 -5.87 -1.50 8.25
C LEU A 55 -5.94 -0.07 7.72
N THR A 56 -5.03 0.31 6.82
CA THR A 56 -4.96 1.69 6.29
C THR A 56 -6.27 2.21 5.70
N PRO A 57 -7.01 1.49 4.83
CA PRO A 57 -8.29 2.00 4.32
C PRO A 57 -9.38 2.08 5.39
N VAL A 58 -9.41 1.14 6.34
CA VAL A 58 -10.36 1.15 7.46
C VAL A 58 -10.15 2.37 8.33
N ILE A 59 -8.89 2.62 8.72
CA ILE A 59 -8.57 3.76 9.57
C ILE A 59 -8.80 5.07 8.81
N ALA A 60 -8.40 5.16 7.54
CA ALA A 60 -8.66 6.33 6.69
C ALA A 60 -10.15 6.70 6.61
N PHE A 61 -11.04 5.71 6.66
CA PHE A 61 -12.48 5.93 6.74
C PHE A 61 -12.90 6.43 8.14
N LEU A 62 -12.46 5.76 9.21
CA LEU A 62 -12.79 6.17 10.58
C LEU A 62 -12.38 7.61 10.90
N VAL A 63 -11.30 8.09 10.29
CA VAL A 63 -10.77 9.44 10.51
C VAL A 63 -11.32 10.46 9.51
N GLY A 64 -12.27 10.06 8.63
CA GLY A 64 -12.97 10.95 7.71
C GLY A 64 -12.16 11.41 6.49
N ILE A 65 -11.08 10.71 6.12
CA ILE A 65 -10.28 11.01 4.91
C ILE A 65 -10.89 10.34 3.68
N MET A 66 -11.47 9.15 3.84
CA MET A 66 -12.03 8.37 2.72
C MET A 66 -13.52 8.68 2.50
N GLY A 67 -13.83 9.34 1.38
CA GLY A 67 -15.21 9.75 1.05
C GLY A 67 -16.09 8.65 0.44
N PHE A 68 -15.58 7.43 0.22
CA PHE A 68 -16.36 6.36 -0.41
C PHE A 68 -16.07 4.98 0.22
N PRO A 69 -16.77 4.62 1.31
CA PRO A 69 -16.43 3.45 2.15
C PRO A 69 -16.62 2.11 1.45
N LEU A 70 -17.50 2.03 0.45
CA LEU A 70 -17.73 0.81 -0.32
C LEU A 70 -16.49 0.32 -1.08
N MET A 71 -15.49 1.18 -1.28
CA MET A 71 -14.21 0.79 -1.86
C MET A 71 -13.24 0.14 -0.88
N ILE A 72 -13.48 0.22 0.43
CA ILE A 72 -12.56 -0.31 1.45
C ILE A 72 -12.18 -1.77 1.19
N PRO A 73 -13.13 -2.71 0.98
CA PRO A 73 -12.77 -4.12 0.76
C PRO A 73 -11.91 -4.32 -0.49
N PHE A 74 -12.18 -3.58 -1.57
CA PHE A 74 -11.41 -3.66 -2.81
C PHE A 74 -10.00 -3.09 -2.63
N ILE A 75 -9.84 -2.01 -1.86
CA ILE A 75 -8.53 -1.43 -1.52
C ILE A 75 -7.73 -2.40 -0.66
N MET A 76 -8.35 -3.02 0.34
CA MET A 76 -7.73 -4.02 1.20
C MET A 76 -7.16 -5.18 0.36
N VAL A 77 -7.96 -5.73 -0.55
CA VAL A 77 -7.52 -6.78 -1.47
C VAL A 77 -6.39 -6.30 -2.39
N GLY A 78 -6.52 -5.11 -2.98
CA GLY A 78 -5.48 -4.56 -3.87
C GLY A 78 -4.15 -4.33 -3.16
N ASN A 79 -4.18 -3.81 -1.92
CA ASN A 79 -2.98 -3.66 -1.09
C ASN A 79 -2.37 -5.01 -0.70
N GLY A 80 -3.21 -5.97 -0.33
CA GLY A 80 -2.78 -7.34 -0.04
C GLY A 80 -2.08 -7.96 -1.25
N LEU A 81 -2.72 -7.95 -2.42
CA LEU A 81 -2.14 -8.46 -3.68
C LEU A 81 -0.79 -7.81 -3.98
N TYR A 82 -0.70 -6.49 -3.84
CA TYR A 82 0.55 -5.76 -4.08
C TYR A 82 1.69 -6.25 -3.18
N VAL A 83 1.43 -6.35 -1.87
CA VAL A 83 2.43 -6.82 -0.89
C VAL A 83 2.80 -8.28 -1.12
N MET A 84 1.81 -9.14 -1.41
CA MET A 84 2.04 -10.57 -1.61
C MET A 84 2.88 -10.83 -2.86
N LEU A 85 2.59 -10.14 -3.97
CA LEU A 85 3.37 -10.24 -5.21
C LEU A 85 4.75 -9.65 -5.04
N PHE A 86 4.91 -8.54 -4.31
CA PHE A 86 6.24 -8.03 -3.98
C PHE A 86 7.08 -9.03 -3.17
N SER A 87 6.47 -9.66 -2.16
CA SER A 87 7.19 -10.49 -1.18
C SER A 87 7.54 -11.89 -1.68
N THR A 88 6.77 -12.42 -2.64
CA THR A 88 6.99 -13.78 -3.19
C THR A 88 8.00 -13.81 -4.34
N GLN A 89 8.32 -12.66 -4.93
CA GLN A 89 9.30 -12.57 -6.01
C GLN A 89 10.73 -12.44 -5.48
N LYS A 90 11.67 -13.17 -6.08
CA LYS A 90 13.10 -13.07 -5.72
C LYS A 90 13.68 -11.71 -6.05
N ASN A 91 13.26 -11.12 -7.17
CA ASN A 91 13.66 -9.78 -7.58
C ASN A 91 12.61 -8.77 -7.09
N LYS A 92 13.01 -7.94 -6.12
CA LYS A 92 12.15 -6.91 -5.50
C LYS A 92 11.55 -5.95 -6.53
N VAL A 93 12.30 -5.59 -7.58
CA VAL A 93 11.82 -4.69 -8.65
C VAL A 93 10.72 -5.35 -9.49
N ILE A 94 10.93 -6.61 -9.88
CA ILE A 94 9.93 -7.39 -10.62
C ILE A 94 8.67 -7.57 -9.79
N GLY A 95 8.82 -7.95 -8.51
CA GLY A 95 7.68 -8.09 -7.58
C GLY A 95 6.89 -6.79 -7.41
N MET A 96 7.59 -5.66 -7.31
CA MET A 96 6.96 -4.34 -7.24
C MET A 96 6.19 -3.99 -8.51
N ILE A 97 6.78 -4.20 -9.70
CA ILE A 97 6.11 -3.89 -10.98
C ILE A 97 4.88 -4.78 -11.17
N ILE A 98 5.03 -6.09 -11.01
CA ILE A 98 3.91 -7.04 -11.17
C ILE A 98 2.81 -6.72 -10.17
N GLY A 99 3.16 -6.51 -8.90
CA GLY A 99 2.20 -6.18 -7.87
C GLY A 99 1.47 -4.85 -8.12
N ALA A 100 2.17 -3.83 -8.60
CA ALA A 100 1.58 -2.54 -8.95
C ALA A 100 0.58 -2.67 -10.10
N VAL A 101 0.93 -3.42 -11.15
CA VAL A 101 0.05 -3.68 -12.30
C VAL A 101 -1.19 -4.48 -11.86
N VAL A 102 -1.02 -5.55 -11.09
CA VAL A 102 -2.15 -6.36 -10.60
C VAL A 102 -3.07 -5.54 -9.70
N LYS A 103 -2.51 -4.76 -8.77
CA LYS A 103 -3.28 -3.84 -7.92
C LYS A 103 -4.07 -2.84 -8.75
N PHE A 104 -3.45 -2.24 -9.76
CA PHE A 104 -4.11 -1.30 -10.66
C PHE A 104 -5.26 -1.96 -11.41
N ILE A 105 -5.03 -3.13 -12.03
CA ILE A 105 -6.07 -3.87 -12.75
C ILE A 105 -7.23 -4.20 -11.82
N TRP A 106 -6.94 -4.74 -10.64
CA TRP A 106 -7.96 -5.07 -9.63
C TRP A 106 -8.83 -3.85 -9.28
N LEU A 107 -8.21 -2.72 -8.92
CA LEU A 107 -8.94 -1.52 -8.51
C LEU A 107 -9.69 -0.88 -9.68
N ALA A 108 -9.08 -0.82 -10.87
CA ALA A 108 -9.70 -0.28 -12.06
C ALA A 108 -10.92 -1.11 -12.49
N LEU A 109 -10.83 -2.45 -12.46
CA LEU A 109 -11.96 -3.33 -12.73
C LEU A 109 -13.05 -3.19 -11.66
N SER A 110 -12.64 -3.01 -10.40
CA SER A 110 -13.58 -2.85 -9.29
C SER A 110 -14.48 -1.63 -9.49
N VAL A 111 -13.89 -0.44 -9.70
CA VAL A 111 -14.67 0.80 -9.86
C VAL A 111 -15.41 0.92 -11.18
N LYS A 112 -14.92 0.26 -12.25
CA LYS A 112 -15.56 0.33 -13.58
C LYS A 112 -16.65 -0.70 -13.79
N TYR A 113 -16.50 -1.91 -13.24
CA TYR A 113 -17.36 -3.04 -13.58
C TYR A 113 -17.96 -3.70 -12.35
N ILE A 114 -17.15 -4.11 -11.37
CA ILE A 114 -17.63 -4.92 -10.24
C ILE A 114 -18.68 -4.15 -9.43
N MET A 115 -18.41 -2.88 -9.11
CA MET A 115 -19.36 -2.07 -8.35
C MET A 115 -20.66 -1.81 -9.12
N GLN A 116 -20.58 -1.68 -10.45
CA GLN A 116 -21.77 -1.51 -11.29
C GLN A 116 -22.62 -2.78 -11.32
N LEU A 117 -22.00 -3.96 -11.26
CA LEU A 117 -22.70 -5.25 -11.15
C LEU A 117 -23.55 -5.35 -9.89
N PHE A 118 -23.13 -4.68 -8.80
CA PHE A 118 -23.90 -4.59 -7.55
C PHE A 118 -24.87 -3.40 -7.52
N ASN A 119 -25.21 -2.80 -8.68
CA ASN A 119 -26.03 -1.60 -8.81
C ASN A 119 -25.52 -0.38 -8.01
N VAL A 120 -24.21 -0.31 -7.71
CA VAL A 120 -23.62 0.81 -7.00
C VAL A 120 -23.20 1.89 -7.98
N LYS A 121 -23.81 3.07 -7.88
CA LYS A 121 -23.40 4.26 -8.65
C LYS A 121 -22.13 4.85 -8.04
N VAL A 122 -21.01 4.64 -8.72
CA VAL A 122 -19.71 5.19 -8.31
C VAL A 122 -19.54 6.60 -8.91
N PRO A 123 -19.28 7.65 -8.09
CA PRO A 123 -19.02 8.98 -8.62
C PRO A 123 -17.80 9.00 -9.56
N LEU A 124 -17.88 9.78 -10.65
CA LEU A 124 -16.79 9.84 -11.65
C LEU A 124 -15.43 10.20 -11.04
N LYS A 125 -15.41 11.10 -10.04
CA LYS A 125 -14.20 11.47 -9.30
C LYS A 125 -13.53 10.27 -8.61
N ILE A 126 -14.33 9.33 -8.09
CA ILE A 126 -13.82 8.10 -7.47
C ILE A 126 -13.26 7.17 -8.53
N VAL A 127 -13.97 6.97 -9.64
CA VAL A 127 -13.46 6.15 -10.77
C VAL A 127 -12.11 6.67 -11.27
N GLN A 128 -11.97 7.98 -11.43
CA GLN A 128 -10.71 8.61 -11.85
C GLN A 128 -9.60 8.43 -10.80
N ALA A 129 -9.92 8.57 -9.50
CA ALA A 129 -8.95 8.40 -8.43
C ALA A 129 -8.40 6.95 -8.31
N PHE A 130 -9.21 5.95 -8.65
CA PHE A 130 -8.86 4.52 -8.52
C PHE A 130 -8.39 3.86 -9.82
N THR A 131 -8.12 4.64 -10.87
CA THR A 131 -7.62 4.13 -12.16
C THR A 131 -6.15 4.52 -12.37
N THR A 132 -5.83 5.34 -13.37
CA THR A 132 -4.43 5.66 -13.74
C THR A 132 -3.58 6.21 -12.60
N PRO A 133 -4.10 7.05 -11.67
CA PRO A 133 -3.33 7.48 -10.51
C PRO A 133 -2.87 6.33 -9.61
N GLN A 134 -3.61 5.21 -9.54
CA GLN A 134 -3.21 4.08 -8.69
C GLN A 134 -1.98 3.36 -9.22
N LEU A 135 -1.83 3.25 -10.54
CA LEU A 135 -0.62 2.67 -11.12
C LEU A 135 0.59 3.58 -10.83
N ILE A 136 0.45 4.89 -11.06
CA ILE A 136 1.54 5.86 -10.85
C ILE A 136 1.97 5.87 -9.37
N THR A 137 1.02 5.95 -8.45
CA THR A 137 1.33 5.95 -7.01
C THR A 137 1.95 4.64 -6.54
N ALA A 138 1.51 3.49 -7.05
CA ALA A 138 2.11 2.21 -6.72
C ALA A 138 3.56 2.10 -7.24
N LEU A 139 3.84 2.59 -8.45
CA LEU A 139 5.20 2.59 -9.00
C LEU A 139 6.13 3.57 -8.27
N ILE A 140 5.69 4.81 -8.02
CA ILE A 140 6.47 5.81 -7.27
C ILE A 140 6.72 5.31 -5.85
N GLY A 141 5.65 4.93 -5.15
CA GLY A 141 5.75 4.41 -3.79
C GLY A 141 6.60 3.15 -3.70
N GLY A 142 6.42 2.22 -4.63
CA GLY A 142 7.20 1.00 -4.69
C GLY A 142 8.69 1.26 -4.91
N THR A 143 9.02 2.19 -5.80
CA THR A 143 10.40 2.60 -6.06
C THR A 143 11.04 3.22 -4.81
N LEU A 144 10.35 4.16 -4.16
CA LEU A 144 10.80 4.76 -2.90
C LEU A 144 10.97 3.71 -1.81
N GLY A 145 10.03 2.77 -1.70
CA GLY A 145 10.08 1.68 -0.74
C GLY A 145 11.31 0.79 -0.94
N ILE A 146 11.61 0.39 -2.18
CA ILE A 146 12.81 -0.41 -2.51
C ILE A 146 14.09 0.34 -2.15
N ILE A 147 14.18 1.64 -2.47
CA ILE A 147 15.34 2.47 -2.13
C ILE A 147 15.55 2.48 -0.61
N ILE A 148 14.50 2.76 0.16
CA ILE A 148 14.58 2.81 1.64
C ILE A 148 14.97 1.45 2.21
N ILE A 149 14.41 0.36 1.71
CA ILE A 149 14.77 -1.00 2.14
C ILE A 149 16.27 -1.26 1.90
N ALA A 150 16.78 -0.91 0.73
CA ALA A 150 18.20 -1.10 0.40
C ALA A 150 19.11 -0.26 1.31
N LEU A 151 18.74 0.99 1.60
CA LEU A 151 19.49 1.85 2.52
C LEU A 151 19.53 1.26 3.94
N LEU A 152 18.39 0.77 4.45
CA LEU A 152 18.31 0.15 5.76
C LEU A 152 19.12 -1.15 5.83
N GLU A 153 19.02 -2.01 4.82
CA GLU A 153 19.80 -3.25 4.75
C GLU A 153 21.31 -2.98 4.76
N ASN A 154 21.76 -1.97 4.03
CA ASN A 154 23.17 -1.57 3.99
C ASN A 154 23.64 -0.98 5.33
N TYR A 155 22.82 -0.16 5.98
CA TYR A 155 23.13 0.41 7.29
C TYR A 155 23.29 -0.69 8.35
N PHE A 156 22.36 -1.64 8.41
CA PHE A 156 22.43 -2.73 9.40
C PHE A 156 23.55 -3.74 9.15
N LYS A 157 23.99 -3.90 7.89
CA LYS A 157 25.19 -4.70 7.59
C LYS A 157 26.44 -4.04 8.17
N LYS A 158 26.66 -2.76 7.87
CA LYS A 158 27.81 -1.99 8.38
C LYS A 158 27.85 -1.96 9.91
N ALA A 159 26.71 -1.79 10.57
CA ALA A 159 26.63 -1.77 12.03
C ALA A 159 26.94 -3.12 12.72
N LYS A 160 26.92 -4.24 11.98
CA LYS A 160 27.32 -5.57 12.51
C LYS A 160 28.80 -5.88 12.31
N GLU A 161 29.46 -5.15 11.40
CA GLU A 161 30.89 -5.29 11.10
C GLU A 161 31.76 -4.41 12.01
N GLN A 162 31.12 -3.55 12.82
CA GLN A 162 31.72 -2.72 13.87
C GLN A 162 31.53 -3.39 15.24
#